data_AF-A0A4R5MC26-F1
#
_entry.id   AF-A0A4R5MC26-F1
#
_cell.length_a   1.000
_cell.length_b   1.000
_cell.length_c   1.000
_cell.angle_alpha   90.00
_cell.angle_beta   90.00
_cell.angle_gamma   90.00
#
_symmetry.space_group_name_H-M   'P 1'
#
loop_
_entity.id
_entity.type
_entity.pdbx_description
1 polymer ?
#
loop_
_entity_poly.entity_id
_entity_poly.type
_entity_poly.pdbx_seq_one_letter_code
_entity_poly.pdbx_strand_id
1 'polypeptide(L)' 'MNPLATRVLVDDSSLTVILQDGRELQVPLARFPRLARASVAQRQCVRISKSGRALHWDELDEDIDVDELLRGRD' A
#
# COMPACT_ATOMS: atom_id res chain seq x y z
N MET A 1 9.64 -0.61 17.43
CA MET A 1 9.47 -1.50 16.26
C MET A 1 9.51 -0.63 15.01
N ASN A 2 10.19 -1.08 13.95
CA ASN A 2 10.33 -0.32 12.71
C ASN A 2 9.39 -0.93 11.66
N PRO A 3 8.19 -0.36 11.44
CA PRO A 3 7.18 -1.00 10.61
C PRO A 3 7.45 -0.73 9.13
N LEU A 4 8.34 -1.53 8.55
CA LEU A 4 8.73 -1.40 7.15
C LEU A 4 7.91 -2.36 6.28
N ALA A 5 7.33 -1.88 5.20
CA ALA A 5 6.66 -2.73 4.22
C ALA A 5 7.65 -3.66 3.53
N THR A 6 7.32 -4.95 3.48
CA THR A 6 8.08 -5.98 2.77
C THR A 6 7.31 -6.53 1.58
N ARG A 7 5.98 -6.48 1.63
CA ARG A 7 5.11 -6.91 0.53
C ARG A 7 3.79 -6.15 0.55
N VAL A 8 3.23 -5.94 -0.63
CA VAL A 8 1.91 -5.34 -0.82
C VAL A 8 1.07 -6.28 -1.66
N LEU A 9 -0.19 -6.45 -1.28
CA LEU A 9 -1.22 -7.15 -2.01
C LEU A 9 -2.37 -6.17 -2.26
N VAL A 10 -2.85 -6.12 -3.49
CA VAL A 10 -4.01 -5.29 -3.84
C VAL A 10 -5.02 -6.19 -4.51
N ASP A 11 -6.20 -6.30 -3.90
CA ASP A 11 -7.35 -7.01 -4.45
C ASP A 11 -8.43 -6.02 -4.93
N ASP A 12 -9.64 -6.49 -5.21
CA ASP A 12 -10.73 -5.64 -5.71
C ASP A 12 -11.30 -4.68 -4.68
N SER A 13 -11.07 -4.94 -3.39
CA SER A 13 -11.70 -4.27 -2.26
C SER A 13 -10.71 -3.72 -1.24
N SER A 14 -9.48 -4.23 -1.21
CA SER A 14 -8.51 -3.92 -0.17
C SER A 14 -7.07 -3.80 -0.67
N LEU A 15 -6.31 -2.98 0.04
CA LEU A 15 -4.86 -2.89 -0.01
C LEU A 15 -4.32 -3.47 1.29
N THR A 16 -3.48 -4.50 1.19
CA THR A 16 -2.86 -5.17 2.32
C THR A 16 -1.36 -4.98 2.27
N VAL A 17 -0.80 -4.43 3.35
CA VAL A 17 0.65 -4.24 3.54
C VAL A 17 1.16 -5.22 4.58
N ILE A 18 2.11 -6.07 4.18
CA ILE A 18 2.82 -6.97 5.07
C ILE A 18 4.06 -6.23 5.55
N LEU A 19 4.22 -6.15 6.86
CA LEU A 19 5.33 -5.45 7.52
C LEU A 19 6.43 -6.43 7.94
N GLN A 20 7.65 -5.93 8.03
CA GLN A 20 8.83 -6.71 8.44
C GLN A 20 8.70 -7.29 9.86
N ASP A 21 7.88 -6.66 10.72
CA ASP A 21 7.60 -7.14 12.07
C ASP A 21 6.52 -8.25 12.13
N GLY A 22 6.07 -8.74 10.97
CA GLY A 22 5.10 -9.82 10.83
C GLY A 22 3.65 -9.37 10.92
N ARG A 23 3.38 -8.06 11.11
CA ARG A 23 2.01 -7.54 11.07
C ARG A 23 1.51 -7.39 9.64
N GLU A 24 0.20 -7.51 9.49
CA GLU A 24 -0.53 -7.18 8.26
C GLU A 24 -1.46 -5.98 8.50
N LEU A 25 -1.39 -5.01 7.60
CA LEU A 25 -2.24 -3.83 7.61
C LEU A 25 -3.14 -3.85 6.38
N GLN A 26 -4.42 -4.15 6.60
CA GLN A 26 -5.43 -4.12 5.56
C GLN A 26 -6.25 -2.83 5.65
N VAL A 27 -6.39 -2.16 4.51
CA VAL A 27 -7.12 -0.89 4.37
C VAL A 27 -8.07 -1.01 3.17
N PRO A 28 -9.31 -0.48 3.24
CA PRO A 28 -10.21 -0.50 2.10
C PRO A 28 -9.62 0.24 0.89
N LEU A 29 -9.66 -0.38 -0.29
CA LEU A 29 -9.15 0.20 -1.54
C LEU A 29 -9.88 1.50 -1.90
N ALA A 30 -11.15 1.63 -1.48
CA ALA A 30 -11.95 2.83 -1.66
C ALA A 30 -11.34 4.10 -1.03
N ARG A 31 -10.41 3.96 -0.07
CA ARG A 31 -9.66 5.09 0.52
C ARG A 31 -8.67 5.72 -0.46
N PHE A 32 -8.30 5.01 -1.53
CA PHE A 32 -7.32 5.43 -2.54
C PHE A 32 -8.00 5.52 -3.91
N PRO A 33 -8.62 6.67 -4.26
CA PRO A 33 -9.43 6.79 -5.48
C PRO A 33 -8.70 6.43 -6.77
N ARG A 34 -7.38 6.68 -6.86
CA ARG A 34 -6.58 6.31 -8.01
C ARG A 34 -6.44 4.80 -8.15
N LEU A 35 -6.10 4.10 -7.05
CA LEU A 35 -6.03 2.64 -7.04
C LEU A 35 -7.39 1.98 -7.24
N ALA A 36 -8.45 2.52 -6.65
CA ALA A 36 -9.81 2.02 -6.82
C ALA A 36 -10.27 2.02 -8.28
N ARG A 37 -9.82 3.00 -9.07
CA ARG A 37 -10.13 3.13 -10.50
C ARG A 37 -9.12 2.45 -11.42
N ALA A 38 -7.97 2.04 -10.89
CA ALA A 38 -6.93 1.37 -11.66
C ALA A 38 -7.34 -0.04 -12.08
N SER A 39 -6.81 -0.49 -13.22
CA SER A 39 -6.92 -1.89 -13.64
C SER A 39 -6.12 -2.82 -12.71
N VAL A 40 -6.44 -4.12 -12.74
CA VAL A 40 -5.69 -5.13 -11.97
C VAL A 40 -4.19 -5.10 -12.30
N ALA A 41 -3.84 -4.95 -13.58
CA ALA A 41 -2.44 -4.86 -14.01
C ALA A 41 -1.74 -3.64 -13.40
N GLN A 42 -2.37 -2.47 -13.44
CA GLN A 42 -1.83 -1.25 -12.84
C GLN A 42 -1.66 -1.37 -11.32
N ARG A 43 -2.64 -1.96 -10.61
CA ARG A 43 -2.54 -2.20 -9.17
C ARG A 43 -1.37 -3.13 -8.80
N GLN A 44 -1.01 -4.06 -9.67
CA GLN A 44 0.10 -4.97 -9.46
C GLN A 44 1.48 -4.33 -9.70
N CYS A 45 1.54 -3.19 -10.40
CA CYS A 45 2.77 -2.42 -10.65
C CYS A 45 3.23 -1.58 -9.45
N VAL A 46 3.08 -2.09 -8.23
CA VAL A 46 3.52 -1.43 -7.00
C VAL A 46 5.04 -1.53 -6.84
N ARG A 47 5.69 -0.45 -6.42
CA ARG A 47 7.08 -0.42 -6.00
C ARG A 47 7.17 -0.01 -4.53
N ILE A 48 7.82 -0.85 -3.73
CA ILE A 48 8.17 -0.51 -2.34
C ILE A 48 9.49 0.26 -2.37
N SER A 49 9.53 1.40 -1.69
CA SER A 49 10.76 2.19 -1.59
C SER A 49 11.87 1.41 -0.88
N LYS A 50 13.15 1.77 -1.09
CA LYS A 50 14.29 1.11 -0.44
C LYS A 50 14.20 1.14 1.09
N SER A 51 13.53 2.14 1.66
CA SER A 51 13.33 2.24 3.11
C SER A 51 12.17 1.39 3.61
N GLY A 52 11.30 0.88 2.74
CA GLY A 52 10.06 0.21 3.12
C GLY A 52 8.98 1.13 3.69
N ARG A 53 9.15 2.46 3.59
CA ARG A 53 8.25 3.44 4.20
C ARG A 53 7.25 4.06 3.23
N ALA A 54 7.41 3.79 1.93
CA ALA A 54 6.54 4.32 0.90
C ALA A 54 6.23 3.26 -0.15
N LEU A 55 5.02 3.31 -0.69
CA LEU A 55 4.53 2.50 -1.79
C LEU A 55 4.26 3.44 -2.98
N HIS A 56 4.72 3.07 -4.16
CA HIS A 56 4.62 3.92 -5.35
C HIS A 56 4.03 3.15 -6.53
N TRP A 57 3.12 3.79 -7.27
CA TRP A 57 2.60 3.32 -8.55
C TRP A 57 2.86 4.38 -9.63
N ASP A 58 3.86 4.13 -10.48
CA ASP A 58 4.31 5.09 -11.51
C ASP A 58 3.20 5.50 -12.46
N GLU A 59 2.49 4.52 -13.02
CA GLU A 59 1.46 4.75 -14.04
C GLU A 59 0.24 5.49 -13.48
N LEU A 60 0.07 5.44 -12.16
CA LEU A 60 -1.05 6.05 -11.47
C LEU A 60 -0.67 7.39 -10.82
N ASP A 61 0.62 7.75 -10.83
CA ASP A 61 1.18 8.88 -10.09
C ASP A 61 0.74 8.86 -8.62
N GLU A 62 0.67 7.66 -8.02
CA GLU A 62 0.16 7.45 -6.67
C GLU A 62 1.29 7.05 -5.72
N ASP A 63 1.36 7.75 -4.59
CA ASP A 63 2.27 7.49 -3.48
C ASP A 63 1.49 7.29 -2.19
N ILE A 64 1.86 6.27 -1.42
CA ILE A 64 1.27 5.99 -0.12
C ILE A 64 2.38 5.85 0.93
N ASP A 65 2.30 6.65 1.99
CA ASP A 65 3.19 6.58 3.15
C ASP A 65 2.72 5.50 4.14
N VAL A 66 3.60 4.57 4.48
CA VAL A 66 3.30 3.43 5.37
C VAL A 66 3.04 3.90 6.81
N ASP A 67 3.71 4.96 7.28
CA ASP A 67 3.45 5.51 8.61
C ASP A 67 2.08 6.20 8.67
N GLU A 68 1.65 6.88 7.59
CA GLU A 68 0.32 7.47 7.53
C GLU A 68 -0.79 6.40 7.52
N LEU A 69 -0.57 5.27 6.85
CA LEU A 69 -1.48 4.14 6.92
C LEU A 69 -1.61 3.61 8.36
N LEU A 70 -0.50 3.54 9.10
CA LEU A 70 -0.48 3.08 10.48
C LEU A 70 -1.14 4.06 11.46
N ARG A 71 -1.04 5.37 11.20
CA ARG A 71 -1.70 6.42 11.99
C ARG A 71 -3.21 6.49 11.75
N GLY A 72 -3.67 6.13 10.55
CA GLY A 72 -5.09 6.14 10.20
C GLY A 72 -5.93 4.99 10.79
N ARG A 73 -5.36 4.21 11.71
CA ARG A 73 -6.07 3.25 12.57
C ARG A 73 -6.46 3.96 13.87
N ASP A 74 -7.51 4.78 13.82
CA ASP A 74 -8.25 5.23 15.01
C ASP A 74 -9.72 4.81 14.87
#